data_AF-A0A5E8EQU6-F1
#
_entry.id   AF-A0A5E8EQU6-F1
#
_cell.length_a   1.000
_cell.length_b   1.000
_cell.length_c   1.000
_cell.angle_alpha   90.00
_cell.angle_beta   90.00
_cell.angle_gamma   90.00
#
_symmetry.space_group_name_H-M   'P 1'
#
loop_
_entity.id
_entity.type
_entity.pdbx_description
1 polymer ?
#
loop_
_entity_poly.entity_id
_entity_poly.type
_entity_poly.pdbx_seq_one_letter_code
_entity_poly.pdbx_strand_id
1 'polypeptide(L)' 'MGTRYSIEACPDDATVLHMKLNEAADNGGRVVNVIWQPEREVVTSREFADDFKVMVESGYIIILEYFEQDMKNER' A
#
# COMPACT_ATOMS: atom_id res chain seq x y z
N MET A 1 0.52 -2.53 23.75
CA MET A 1 0.87 -2.92 22.38
C MET A 1 0.27 -1.89 21.44
N GLY A 2 1.10 -1.04 20.84
CA GLY A 2 0.65 -0.13 19.80
C GLY A 2 0.53 -0.89 18.47
N THR A 3 -0.54 -0.63 17.73
CA THR A 3 -0.70 -1.15 16.37
C THR A 3 -0.19 -0.10 15.38
N ARG A 4 0.66 -0.50 14.43
CA ARG A 4 1.11 0.37 13.34
C ARG A 4 0.43 -0.03 12.04
N TYR A 5 -0.10 0.95 11.32
CA TYR A 5 -0.70 0.72 10.01
C TYR A 5 0.24 1.22 8.91
N SER A 6 0.31 0.49 7.80
CA SER A 6 1.03 0.90 6.59
C SER A 6 0.10 0.81 5.39
N ILE A 7 0.30 1.71 4.43
CA ILE A 7 -0.39 1.71 3.14
C ILE A 7 0.68 1.61 2.06
N GLU A 8 0.53 0.64 1.17
CA GLU A 8 1.45 0.43 0.06
C GLU A 8 0.72 0.46 -1.27
N ALA A 9 1.36 1.08 -2.26
CA ALA A 9 0.97 0.94 -3.65
C ALA A 9 1.72 -0.24 -4.30
N CYS A 10 1.05 -0.95 -5.18
CA CYS A 10 1.55 -2.07 -5.96
C CYS A 10 1.04 -1.93 -7.40
N PRO A 11 1.87 -2.17 -8.44
CA PRO A 11 1.39 -2.18 -9.82
C PRO A 11 0.36 -3.28 -10.06
N ASP A 12 -0.37 -3.19 -11.17
CA ASP A 12 -1.35 -4.21 -11.60
C ASP A 12 -0.68 -5.48 -12.15
N ASP A 13 0.18 -6.10 -11.33
CA ASP A 13 0.85 -7.35 -11.60
C ASP A 13 0.61 -8.31 -10.43
N ALA A 14 -0.10 -9.42 -10.71
CA ALA A 14 -0.44 -10.41 -9.72
C ALA A 14 0.80 -11.04 -9.05
N THR A 15 1.89 -11.22 -9.79
CA THR A 15 3.14 -11.79 -9.27
C THR A 15 3.75 -10.87 -8.22
N VAL A 16 3.80 -9.57 -8.52
CA VAL A 16 4.33 -8.55 -7.61
C VAL A 16 3.44 -8.43 -6.37
N LEU A 17 2.11 -8.46 -6.55
CA LEU A 17 1.16 -8.47 -5.44
C LEU A 17 1.40 -9.67 -4.52
N HIS A 18 1.50 -10.88 -5.07
CA HIS A 18 1.78 -12.08 -4.29
C HIS A 18 3.09 -11.98 -3.51
N MET A 19 4.16 -11.47 -4.14
CA MET A 19 5.44 -11.25 -3.45
C MET A 19 5.30 -10.28 -2.27
N LYS A 20 4.65 -9.14 -2.47
CA LYS A 20 4.43 -8.15 -1.39
C LYS A 20 3.61 -8.69 -0.23
N LEU A 21 2.56 -9.47 -0.52
CA LEU A 21 1.74 -10.08 0.53
C LEU A 21 2.52 -11.12 1.33
N ASN A 22 3.39 -11.89 0.67
CA ASN A 22 4.29 -12.83 1.36
C ASN A 22 5.30 -12.09 2.24
N GLU A 23 5.94 -11.03 1.74
CA GLU A 23 6.87 -10.20 2.52
C GLU A 23 6.18 -9.59 3.74
N ALA A 24 4.93 -9.12 3.59
CA ALA A 24 4.15 -8.60 4.71
C ALA A 24 3.91 -9.68 5.78
N ALA A 25 3.56 -10.91 5.36
CA ALA A 25 3.35 -12.03 6.27
C ALA A 25 4.66 -12.44 6.99
N ASP A 26 5.77 -12.51 6.26
CA ASP A 26 7.09 -12.87 6.81
C ASP A 26 7.57 -11.85 7.86
N ASN A 27 7.23 -10.58 7.68
CA ASN A 27 7.52 -9.51 8.63
C ASN A 27 6.52 -9.45 9.82
N GLY A 28 5.62 -10.42 9.95
CA GLY A 28 4.61 -10.46 11.01
C GLY A 28 3.48 -9.44 10.82
N GLY A 29 3.34 -8.89 9.62
CA GLY A 29 2.24 -8.02 9.22
C GLY A 29 0.98 -8.81 8.92
N ARG A 30 -0.16 -8.19 9.21
CA ARG A 30 -1.48 -8.69 8.86
C ARG A 30 -2.07 -7.82 7.76
N VAL A 31 -2.51 -8.46 6.69
CA VAL A 31 -3.22 -7.78 5.61
C VAL A 31 -4.64 -7.45 6.09
N VAL A 32 -4.96 -6.16 6.11
CA VAL A 32 -6.29 -5.65 6.50
C VAL A 32 -7.19 -5.59 5.27
N ASN A 33 -6.69 -5.04 4.16
CA ASN A 33 -7.45 -4.92 2.92
C ASN A 33 -6.51 -4.83 1.70
N VAL A 34 -7.02 -5.27 0.55
CA VAL A 34 -6.37 -5.10 -0.76
C VAL A 34 -7.42 -4.53 -1.72
N ILE A 35 -7.14 -3.33 -2.22
CA ILE A 35 -8.07 -2.58 -3.07
C ILE A 35 -7.45 -2.47 -4.47
N TRP A 36 -8.07 -3.09 -5.47
CA TRP A 36 -7.71 -2.84 -6.86
C TRP A 36 -8.28 -1.49 -7.33
N GLN A 37 -7.46 -0.71 -8.02
CA GLN A 37 -7.82 0.56 -8.62
C GLN A 37 -7.56 0.51 -10.13
N PRO A 38 -8.56 0.80 -10.97
CA PRO A 38 -8.37 0.89 -12.41
C PRO A 38 -7.56 2.13 -12.78
N GLU A 39 -7.00 2.11 -13.99
CA GLU A 39 -6.37 3.27 -14.60
C GLU A 39 -7.38 4.42 -14.68
N ARG A 40 -6.94 5.64 -14.35
CA ARG A 40 -7.81 6.81 -14.38
C ARG A 40 -7.04 8.09 -14.69
N GLU A 41 -7.73 9.01 -15.35
CA GLU A 41 -7.27 10.38 -15.56
C GLU A 41 -7.54 11.20 -14.29
N VAL A 42 -6.50 11.83 -13.73
CA VAL A 42 -6.64 12.78 -12.61
C VAL A 42 -6.26 14.17 -13.07
N VAL A 43 -7.05 15.16 -12.67
CA VAL A 43 -6.72 16.57 -12.88
C VAL A 43 -5.85 17.03 -11.72
N THR A 44 -4.57 17.29 -11.98
CA THR A 44 -3.68 17.89 -10.98
C THR A 44 -3.92 19.39 -10.96
N SER A 45 -4.87 19.84 -10.14
CA SER A 45 -5.19 21.26 -10.03
C SER A 45 -5.06 21.73 -8.59
N ARG A 46 -4.23 22.77 -8.39
CA ARG A 46 -4.55 23.83 -7.43
C ARG A 46 -3.83 25.17 -7.65
N GLU A 47 -2.75 25.25 -8.44
CA GLU A 47 -1.95 26.49 -8.48
C GLU A 47 -1.68 27.11 -9.87
N PHE A 48 -1.92 26.45 -11.00
CA PHE A 48 -1.65 27.02 -12.33
C PHE A 48 -2.80 26.80 -13.32
N ALA A 49 -2.97 27.75 -14.24
CA ALA A 49 -4.13 27.91 -15.13
C ALA A 49 -4.23 26.88 -16.27
N ASP A 50 -3.23 26.01 -16.43
CA ASP A 50 -3.29 24.87 -17.34
C ASP A 50 -3.59 23.61 -16.54
N ASP A 51 -4.83 23.12 -16.61
CA ASP A 51 -5.27 21.87 -16.01
C ASP A 51 -4.56 20.69 -16.70
N PHE A 52 -3.36 20.35 -16.24
CA PHE A 52 -2.67 19.15 -16.70
C PHE A 52 -3.41 17.92 -16.19
N LYS A 53 -3.83 17.11 -17.16
CA LYS A 53 -4.42 15.80 -16.91
C LYS A 53 -3.33 14.75 -16.91
N VAL A 54 -3.22 14.01 -15.81
CA VAL A 54 -2.23 12.95 -15.65
C VAL A 54 -2.95 11.61 -15.64
N MET A 55 -2.45 10.66 -16.42
CA MET A 55 -2.90 9.27 -16.35
C MET A 55 -2.23 8.59 -15.16
N VAL A 56 -3.04 8.04 -14.26
CA VAL A 56 -2.59 7.19 -13.17
C VAL A 56 -2.83 5.75 -13.59
N GLU A 57 -1.76 4.95 -13.66
CA GLU A 57 -1.82 3.53 -14.00
C GLU A 57 -2.68 2.73 -13.01
N SER A 58 -3.24 1.59 -13.47
CA SER A 58 -3.94 0.68 -12.58
C SER A 58 -2.99 0.02 -11.58
N GLY A 59 -3.53 -0.40 -10.44
CA GLY A 59 -2.74 -1.07 -9.43
C GLY A 59 -3.54 -1.45 -8.19
N TYR A 60 -2.84 -1.98 -7.20
CA TYR A 60 -3.40 -2.37 -5.92
C TYR A 60 -2.92 -1.44 -4.81
N ILE A 61 -3.82 -1.10 -3.90
CA ILE A 61 -3.50 -0.48 -2.61
C ILE A 61 -3.64 -1.55 -1.53
N ILE A 62 -2.55 -1.81 -0.81
CA ILE A 62 -2.47 -2.81 0.24
C ILE A 62 -2.44 -2.08 1.58
N ILE A 63 -3.35 -2.44 2.48
CA ILE A 63 -3.42 -1.91 3.85
C ILE A 63 -2.95 -3.00 4.80
N LEU A 64 -1.90 -2.70 5.56
CA LEU A 64 -1.23 -3.62 6.47
C LEU A 64 -1.31 -3.13 7.91
N GLU A 65 -1.33 -4.08 8.83
CA GLU A 65 -1.30 -3.91 10.28
C GLU A 65 -0.08 -4.64 10.85
N TYR A 66 0.79 -3.95 11.58
CA TYR A 66 1.96 -4.54 12.25
C TYR A 66 1.81 -4.42 13.77
N PHE A 67 2.14 -5.49 14.48
CA PHE A 67 2.16 -5.53 15.93
C PHE A 67 3.55 -5.14 16.43
N GLU A 68 3.63 -4.22 17.41
CA GLU A 68 4.90 -4.00 18.11
C GLU A 68 5.31 -5.27 18.89
N GLN A 69 6.41 -5.91 18.48
CA GLN A 69 7.05 -6.94 19.31
C GLN A 69 7.59 -6.28 20.58
N ASP A 70 7.15 -6.77 21.75
CA ASP A 70 7.74 -6.38 23.02
C ASP A 70 9.22 -6.83 23.04
N MET A 71 10.17 -5.89 22.99
CA MET A 71 11.62 -6.12 23.18
C MET A 71 11.98 -6.65 24.59
N LYS A 72 11.04 -7.24 25.34
CA LYS A 72 11.23 -7.55 26.77
C LYS A 72 11.67 -8.98 27.08
N ASN A 73 11.76 -9.89 26.12
CA ASN A 73 12.12 -11.28 26.39
C ASN A 73 13.32 -11.78 25.57
N GLU A 74 14.41 -11.02 25.54
CA GLU A 74 15.75 -11.61 25.41
C GLU A 74 16.39 -11.62 26.81
N ARG A 75 16.20 -12.72 27.53
CA ARG A 75 16.93 -13.06 28.75
C ARG A 75 17.43 -14.49 28.64
#